data_AF-Q4C5F3-F1
#
_entry.id   AF-Q4C5F3-F1
#
_cell.length_a   1.000
_cell.length_b   1.000
_cell.length_c   1.000
_cell.angle_alpha   90.00
_cell.angle_beta   90.00
_cell.angle_gamma   90.00
#
_symmetry.space_group_name_H-M   'P 1'
#
loop_
_entity.id
_entity.type
_entity.pdbx_description
1 polymer ?
#
loop_
_entity_poly.entity_id
_entity_poly.type
_entity_poly.pdbx_seq_one_letter_code
_entity_poly.pdbx_strand_id
1 'polypeptide(L)'
;MLNSEIILQKGRPNKKLYSITEEGKMELQEWMNQKSEPAVMREDLLVKVCVGGLVNPDIIIQELTHRRQVHKENLTRYQQKEKDY
;
A
#
# COMPACT_ATOMS: atom_id res chain seq x y z
N MET A 1 -9.74 -19.89 -1.70
CA MET A 1 -9.41 -20.85 -0.59
C MET A 1 -7.90 -21.07 -0.38
N LEU A 2 -7.48 -21.39 0.85
CA LEU A 2 -6.07 -21.64 1.24
C LEU A 2 -5.94 -22.93 2.06
N ASN A 3 -4.80 -23.61 2.00
CA ASN A 3 -4.40 -24.63 2.98
C ASN A 3 -3.40 -24.05 3.98
N SER A 4 -3.18 -24.73 5.11
CA SER A 4 -2.16 -24.31 6.07
C SER A 4 -1.47 -25.48 6.74
N GLU A 5 -0.16 -25.36 6.94
CA GLU A 5 0.67 -26.31 7.69
C GLU A 5 1.46 -25.60 8.80
N ILE A 6 1.77 -26.33 9.88
CA ILE A 6 2.58 -25.82 10.99
C ILE A 6 4.01 -26.31 10.81
N ILE A 7 4.93 -25.38 10.62
CA ILE A 7 6.37 -25.63 10.60
C ILE A 7 6.89 -25.42 12.02
N LEU A 8 7.37 -26.51 12.63
CA LEU A 8 8.00 -26.47 13.94
C LEU A 8 9.33 -25.71 13.88
N GLN A 9 9.58 -24.86 14.87
CA GLN A 9 10.80 -24.05 14.92
C GLN A 9 11.46 -24.15 16.29
N LYS A 10 12.79 -24.25 16.31
CA LYS A 10 13.57 -24.29 17.56
C LYS A 10 13.91 -22.87 18.01
N GLY A 11 13.62 -22.54 19.27
CA GLY A 11 13.97 -21.25 19.88
C GLY A 11 13.07 -20.07 19.48
N ARG A 12 11.99 -20.32 18.72
CA ARG A 12 10.98 -19.31 18.35
C ARG A 12 9.61 -19.98 18.13
N PRO A 13 8.49 -19.24 18.17
CA PRO A 13 7.17 -19.79 17.89
C PRO A 13 7.10 -20.50 16.54
N ASN A 14 6.29 -21.56 16.44
CA ASN A 14 6.06 -22.28 15.19
C ASN A 14 5.47 -21.36 14.12
N LYS A 15 5.85 -21.58 12.85
CA LYS A 15 5.34 -20.80 11.71
C LYS A 15 4.13 -21.52 11.12
N LYS A 16 3.04 -20.80 10.90
CA LYS A 16 1.93 -21.28 10.08
C LYS A 16 2.20 -20.88 8.63
N LEU A 17 2.51 -21.84 7.76
CA LEU A 17 2.69 -21.61 6.33
C LEU A 17 1.34 -21.81 5.63
N TYR A 18 0.99 -20.87 4.74
CA TYR A 18 -0.22 -20.93 3.94
C TYR A 18 0.16 -21.11 2.47
N SER A 19 -0.54 -22.01 1.78
CA SER A 19 -0.41 -22.17 0.32
C SER A 19 -1.77 -22.05 -0.34
N ILE A 20 -1.80 -21.45 -1.53
CA ILE A 20 -3.02 -21.32 -2.32
C ILE A 20 -3.44 -22.69 -2.87
N THR A 21 -4.73 -23.01 -2.77
CA THR A 21 -5.29 -24.23 -3.38
C THR A 21 -5.66 -23.96 -4.84
N GLU A 22 -5.94 -25.00 -5.62
CA GLU A 22 -6.44 -24.82 -7.00
C GLU A 22 -7.76 -24.04 -7.03
N GLU A 23 -8.68 -24.33 -6.12
CA GLU A 23 -9.91 -23.54 -5.93
C GLU A 23 -9.60 -22.07 -5.62
N GLY A 24 -8.61 -21.80 -4.75
CA GLY A 24 -8.16 -20.44 -4.48
C GLY A 24 -7.53 -19.74 -5.68
N LYS A 25 -6.84 -20.47 -6.55
CA LYS A 25 -6.32 -19.91 -7.80
C LYS A 25 -7.45 -19.55 -8.76
N MET A 26 -8.46 -20.40 -8.89
CA MET A 26 -9.63 -20.12 -9.73
C MET A 26 -10.39 -18.87 -9.25
N GLU A 27 -10.64 -18.78 -7.95
CA GLU A 27 -11.27 -17.61 -7.32
C GLU A 27 -10.45 -16.33 -7.55
N LEU A 28 -9.13 -16.41 -7.39
CA LEU A 28 -8.23 -15.29 -7.67
C LEU A 28 -8.26 -14.88 -9.15
N GLN A 29 -8.27 -15.84 -10.08
CA GLN A 29 -8.37 -15.58 -11.51
C GLN A 29 -9.70 -14.94 -11.87
N GLU A 30 -10.81 -15.41 -11.30
CA GLU A 30 -12.12 -14.80 -11.50
C GLU A 30 -12.11 -13.35 -11.02
N TRP A 31 -11.59 -13.08 -9.81
CA TRP A 31 -11.46 -11.73 -9.29
C TRP A 31 -10.57 -10.83 -10.15
N MET A 32 -9.44 -11.33 -10.67
CA MET A 32 -8.56 -10.57 -11.56
C MET A 32 -9.23 -10.17 -12.88
N ASN A 33 -10.25 -10.91 -13.33
CA ASN A 33 -11.02 -10.59 -14.54
C ASN A 33 -12.18 -9.63 -14.28
N GLN A 34 -12.47 -9.29 -13.02
CA GLN A 34 -13.50 -8.30 -12.69
C GLN A 34 -12.96 -6.88 -12.93
N LYS A 35 -13.84 -5.99 -13.39
CA LYS A 35 -13.48 -4.57 -13.54
C LYS A 35 -13.18 -3.98 -12.18
N SER A 36 -12.04 -3.31 -12.06
CA SER A 36 -11.74 -2.51 -10.89
C SER A 36 -12.47 -1.17 -10.96
N GLU A 37 -13.07 -0.78 -9.84
CA GLU A 37 -13.59 0.57 -9.68
C GLU A 37 -12.44 1.52 -9.32
N PRO A 38 -12.45 2.78 -9.81
CA PRO A 38 -11.49 3.78 -9.37
C PRO A 38 -11.53 3.95 -7.86
N ALA A 39 -10.36 3.92 -7.22
CA ALA A 39 -10.27 4.15 -5.79
C ALA A 39 -10.72 5.58 -5.44
N VAL A 40 -11.61 5.73 -4.47
CA VAL A 40 -11.97 7.04 -3.91
C VAL A 40 -10.78 7.56 -3.10
N MET A 41 -10.12 8.60 -3.61
CA MET A 41 -8.97 9.20 -2.94
C MET A 41 -9.43 10.27 -1.94
N ARG A 42 -9.30 9.98 -0.64
CA ARG A 42 -9.55 10.94 0.44
C ARG A 42 -8.22 11.45 0.97
N GLU A 43 -7.80 12.63 0.49
CA GLU A 43 -6.55 13.27 0.92
C GLU A 43 -6.80 14.50 1.78
N ASP A 44 -6.22 14.50 2.98
CA ASP A 44 -6.20 15.63 3.90
C ASP A 44 -5.46 16.84 3.31
N LEU A 45 -4.40 16.62 2.52
CA LEU A 45 -3.63 17.67 1.87
C LEU A 45 -4.51 18.58 1.01
N LEU A 46 -5.44 18.00 0.23
CA LEU A 46 -6.35 18.75 -0.63
C LEU A 46 -7.26 19.65 0.20
N VAL A 47 -7.78 19.14 1.32
CA VAL A 47 -8.60 19.93 2.24
C VAL A 47 -7.77 21.08 2.83
N LYS A 48 -6.54 20.79 3.32
CA LYS A 48 -5.63 21.80 3.88
C LYS A 48 -5.31 22.92 2.89
N VAL A 49 -5.08 22.59 1.61
CA VAL A 49 -4.83 23.59 0.56
C VAL A 49 -6.08 24.40 0.25
N CYS A 50 -7.25 23.75 0.14
CA CYS A 50 -8.52 24.44 -0.14
C CYS A 50 -8.88 25.47 0.94
N VAL A 51 -8.64 25.16 2.22
CA VAL A 51 -8.94 26.06 3.35
C VAL A 51 -7.70 26.79 3.89
N GLY A 52 -6.60 26.76 3.14
CA GLY A 52 -5.29 27.24 3.61
C GLY A 52 -5.22 28.72 3.94
N GLY A 53 -6.17 29.54 3.43
CA GLY A 53 -6.28 30.95 3.77
C GLY A 53 -6.63 31.24 5.24
N LEU A 54 -7.00 30.21 6.01
CA LEU A 54 -7.24 30.31 7.46
C LEU A 54 -5.96 30.32 8.30
N VAL A 55 -4.80 30.06 7.70
CA VAL A 55 -3.51 29.96 8.40
C VAL A 55 -2.46 30.81 7.69
N ASN A 56 -1.30 31.00 8.34
CA ASN A 56 -0.14 31.61 7.67
C ASN A 56 0.24 30.73 6.45
N PRO A 57 0.41 31.31 5.23
CA PRO A 57 0.82 30.60 4.03
C PRO A 57 2.05 29.70 4.21
N ASP A 58 2.99 30.07 5.07
CA ASP A 58 4.20 29.28 5.36
C ASP A 58 3.88 27.88 5.88
N ILE A 59 2.76 27.71 6.62
CA ILE A 59 2.31 26.42 7.12
C ILE A 59 1.93 25.49 5.96
N ILE A 60 1.21 26.01 4.96
CA ILE A 60 0.80 25.23 3.79
C ILE A 60 2.02 24.92 2.92
N ILE A 61 2.96 25.86 2.75
CA ILE A 61 4.20 25.65 2.02
C ILE A 61 5.05 24.54 2.66
N GLN A 62 5.13 24.52 4.00
CA GLN A 62 5.85 23.47 4.74
C GLN A 62 5.20 22.10 4.54
N GLU A 63 3.88 21.99 4.66
CA GLU A 63 3.15 20.73 4.41
C GLU A 63 3.36 20.23 2.97
N LEU A 64 3.23 21.10 1.97
CA LEU A 64 3.48 20.76 0.56
C LEU A 64 4.92 20.27 0.34
N THR A 65 5.88 20.95 0.97
CA THR A 65 7.30 20.57 0.90
C THR A 65 7.53 19.19 1.51
N HIS A 66 6.96 18.94 2.69
CA HIS A 66 7.02 17.64 3.36
C HIS A 66 6.41 16.53 2.51
N ARG A 67 5.20 16.73 1.99
CA ARG A 67 4.51 15.75 1.12
C ARG A 67 5.30 15.43 -0.13
N ARG A 68 5.87 16.44 -0.78
CA ARG A 68 6.75 16.24 -1.94
C ARG A 68 7.94 15.35 -1.59
N GLN A 69 8.55 15.55 -0.42
CA GLN A 69 9.68 14.73 0.03
C GLN A 69 9.28 13.26 0.24
N VAL A 70 8.16 13.02 0.94
CA VAL A 70 7.60 11.66 1.14
C VAL A 70 7.33 10.97 -0.20
N HIS A 71 6.75 11.66 -1.18
CA HIS A 71 6.49 11.08 -2.49
C HIS A 71 7.77 10.77 -3.27
N LYS A 72 8.82 11.59 -3.15
CA LYS A 72 10.14 11.30 -3.75
C LYS A 72 10.75 10.04 -3.15
N GLU A 73 10.73 9.91 -1.83
CA GLU A 73 11.27 8.72 -1.15
C GLU A 73 10.51 7.45 -1.54
N ASN A 74 9.18 7.54 -1.62
CA ASN A 74 8.34 6.44 -2.11
C ASN A 74 8.67 6.07 -3.56
N LEU A 75 8.85 7.05 -4.44
CA LEU A 75 9.23 6.81 -5.83
C LEU A 75 10.57 6.09 -5.92
N THR A 76 11.60 6.55 -5.19
CA THR A 76 12.91 5.87 -5.17
C THR A 76 12.78 4.43 -4.68
N ARG A 77 11.97 4.20 -3.63
CA ARG A 77 11.71 2.85 -3.11
C ARG A 77 11.01 1.96 -4.14
N TYR A 78 10.06 2.48 -4.91
CA TYR A 78 9.38 1.72 -5.97
C TYR A 78 10.32 1.40 -7.14
N GLN A 79 11.12 2.37 -7.56
CA GLN A 79 12.13 2.17 -8.61
C GLN A 79 13.19 1.14 -8.22
N GLN A 80 13.57 1.08 -6.94
CA GLN A 80 14.50 0.06 -6.47
C GLN A 80 13.86 -1.33 -6.55
N LYS A 81 12.61 -1.48 -6.09
CA LYS A 81 11.89 -2.75 -6.17
C LYS A 81 11.67 -3.22 -7.61
N GLU A 82 11.39 -2.31 -8.53
CA GLU A 82 11.21 -2.63 -9.95
C GLU A 82 12.47 -3.23 -10.58
N LYS A 83 13.66 -2.83 -10.14
CA LYS A 83 14.93 -3.41 -10.62
C LYS A 83 15.23 -4.80 -10.05
N ASP A 84 14.59 -5.16 -8.95
CA ASP A 84 14.78 -6.45 -8.27
C ASP A 84 13.81 -7.53 -8.83
N TYR A 85 12.91 -7.15 -9.75
CA TYR A 85 12.00 -8.03 -10.51
C TYR A 85 12.55 -8.32 -11.92
#